data_AF-A0A2V9PFP2-F1
#
_entry.id   AF-A0A2V9PFP2-F1
#
_cell.length_a   1.000
_cell.length_b   1.000
_cell.length_c   1.000
_cell.angle_alpha   90.00
_cell.angle_beta   90.00
_cell.angle_gamma   90.00
#
_symmetry.space_group_name_H-M   'P 1'
#
loop_
_entity.id
_entity.type
_entity.pdbx_description
1 polymer ?
#
loop_
_entity_poly.entity_id
_entity_poly.type
_entity_poly.pdbx_seq_one_letter_code
_entity_poly.pdbx_strand_id
1 'polypeptide(L)'
;MLGDSNQLLQVCLHITNNALQAMAQTGGVLSVSTRRHDQFVQLEFSDDGPGAQEPDRVFDPFYTTKPIGQGTGLGLSACYGIIQEHKGKILCQNGPQGGAIFRIELPAVVKEATWAEAPSESTDAEVQASVTLTLPPTP
;
A
#
# COMPACT_ATOMS: atom_id res chain seq x y z
N MET A 1 5.55 -17.65 -11.37
CA MET A 1 6.25 -16.38 -11.06
C MET A 1 5.86 -16.00 -9.63
N LEU A 2 6.81 -15.65 -8.75
CA LEU A 2 6.56 -15.38 -7.31
C LEU A 2 5.98 -13.97 -7.04
N GLY A 3 5.65 -13.23 -8.11
CA GLY A 3 4.96 -11.95 -8.13
C GLY A 3 5.21 -11.26 -9.48
N ASP A 4 4.19 -10.61 -10.04
CA ASP A 4 4.31 -9.82 -11.27
C ASP A 4 4.67 -8.37 -10.88
N SER A 5 5.90 -7.96 -11.19
CA SER A 5 6.41 -6.63 -10.85
C SER A 5 5.63 -5.49 -11.49
N ASN A 6 5.09 -5.69 -12.70
CA ASN A 6 4.34 -4.65 -13.40
C ASN A 6 2.97 -4.45 -12.76
N GLN A 7 2.30 -5.54 -12.39
CA GLN A 7 1.03 -5.46 -11.67
C GLN A 7 1.21 -4.84 -10.28
N LEU A 8 2.24 -5.23 -9.53
CA LEU A 8 2.52 -4.63 -8.22
C LEU A 8 2.91 -3.15 -8.33
N LEU A 9 3.67 -2.77 -9.36
CA LEU A 9 3.95 -1.36 -9.65
C LEU A 9 2.66 -0.58 -9.93
N GLN A 10 1.72 -1.14 -10.70
CA GLN A 10 0.42 -0.52 -10.94
C GLN A 10 -0.37 -0.31 -9.64
N VAL A 11 -0.33 -1.27 -8.71
CA VAL A 11 -0.94 -1.10 -7.38
C VAL A 11 -0.32 0.07 -6.63
N CYS A 12 1.01 0.12 -6.54
CA CYS A 12 1.72 1.20 -5.86
C CYS A 12 1.39 2.57 -6.47
N LEU A 13 1.35 2.68 -7.80
CA LEU A 13 1.03 3.92 -8.51
C LEU A 13 -0.41 4.37 -8.26
N HIS A 14 -1.37 3.45 -8.24
CA HIS A 14 -2.77 3.80 -7.96
C HIS A 14 -2.95 4.32 -6.54
N ILE A 15 -2.37 3.65 -5.54
CA ILE A 15 -2.49 4.07 -4.14
C ILE A 15 -1.78 5.41 -3.93
N THR A 16 -0.56 5.56 -4.46
CA THR A 16 0.21 6.81 -4.38
C THR A 16 -0.55 7.97 -5.02
N ASN A 17 -1.08 7.79 -6.24
CA ASN A 17 -1.86 8.84 -6.90
C ASN A 17 -3.14 9.18 -6.15
N ASN A 18 -3.77 8.21 -5.48
CA ASN A 18 -4.95 8.48 -4.67
C ASN A 18 -4.61 9.35 -3.45
N ALA A 19 -3.55 9.01 -2.72
CA ALA A 19 -3.04 9.80 -1.60
C ALA A 19 -2.66 11.23 -2.03
N LEU A 20 -1.94 11.37 -3.14
CA LEU A 20 -1.55 12.68 -3.69
C LEU A 20 -2.77 13.54 -4.06
N GLN A 21 -3.79 12.94 -4.65
CA GLN A 21 -5.02 13.66 -5.00
C GLN A 21 -5.83 14.05 -3.75
N ALA A 22 -5.86 13.19 -2.73
CA ALA A 22 -6.54 13.47 -1.47
C ALA A 22 -5.91 14.67 -0.72
N MET A 23 -4.58 14.81 -0.81
CA MET A 23 -3.82 15.90 -0.18
C MET A 23 -3.61 17.12 -1.08
N ALA A 24 -4.12 17.14 -2.31
CA ALA A 24 -3.77 18.15 -3.30
C ALA A 24 -3.99 19.59 -2.80
N GLN A 25 -5.11 19.84 -2.11
CA GLN A 25 -5.47 21.17 -1.59
C GLN A 25 -4.76 21.51 -0.28
N THR A 26 -4.64 20.56 0.64
CA THR A 26 -4.09 20.80 1.98
C THR A 26 -2.55 20.75 2.02
N GLY A 27 -1.94 20.12 1.01
CA GLY A 27 -0.61 19.58 1.16
C GLY A 27 -0.59 18.44 2.20
N GLY A 28 0.61 17.97 2.52
CA GLY A 28 0.81 16.95 3.54
C GLY A 28 1.97 16.01 3.22
N VAL A 29 2.02 14.90 3.95
CA VAL A 29 3.05 13.89 3.79
C VAL A 29 2.42 12.55 3.42
N LEU A 30 2.98 11.90 2.40
CA LEU A 30 2.75 10.48 2.12
C LEU A 30 3.98 9.70 2.57
N SER A 31 3.80 8.82 3.54
CA SER A 31 4.82 7.85 3.97
C SER A 31 4.51 6.49 3.39
N VAL A 32 5.51 5.88 2.74
CA VAL A 32 5.45 4.52 2.23
C VAL A 32 6.48 3.70 2.97
N SER A 33 6.05 2.65 3.67
CA SER A 33 6.95 1.74 4.36
C SER A 33 6.75 0.31 3.90
N THR A 34 7.81 -0.47 3.96
CA THR A 34 7.79 -1.90 3.73
C THR A 34 8.47 -2.58 4.90
N ARG A 35 7.91 -3.70 5.35
CA ARG A 35 8.54 -4.55 6.35
C ARG A 35 8.30 -6.01 6.05
N ARG A 36 9.27 -6.86 6.33
CA ARG A 36 9.05 -8.31 6.37
C ARG A 36 8.61 -8.71 7.77
N HIS A 37 7.48 -9.40 7.86
CA HIS A 37 6.95 -9.97 9.10
C HIS A 37 6.63 -11.45 8.86
N ASP A 38 7.41 -12.34 9.46
CA ASP A 38 7.31 -13.79 9.28
C ASP A 38 7.33 -14.24 7.79
N GLN A 39 6.20 -14.78 7.35
CA GLN A 39 5.90 -15.33 6.04
C GLN A 39 5.27 -14.30 5.11
N PHE A 40 5.24 -13.01 5.49
CA PHE A 40 4.64 -11.95 4.73
C PHE A 40 5.58 -10.75 4.55
N VAL A 41 5.45 -10.07 3.42
CA VAL A 41 5.95 -8.72 3.21
C VAL A 41 4.75 -7.78 3.31
N GLN A 42 4.82 -6.84 4.23
CA GLN A 42 3.82 -5.80 4.39
C GLN A 42 4.30 -4.52 3.72
N LEU A 43 3.45 -3.89 2.92
CA LEU A 43 3.61 -2.54 2.40
C LEU A 43 2.53 -1.66 3.02
N GLU A 44 2.89 -0.48 3.50
CA GLU A 44 1.96 0.47 4.10
C GLU A 44 2.14 1.85 3.47
N PHE A 45 1.02 2.46 3.07
CA PHE A 45 0.95 3.82 2.56
C PHE A 45 0.10 4.63 3.54
N SER A 46 0.67 5.65 4.16
CA SER A 46 -0.01 6.55 5.11
C SER A 46 0.07 7.97 4.57
N ASP A 47 -1.08 8.58 4.31
CA ASP A 47 -1.17 10.00 3.95
C ASP A 47 -1.68 10.86 5.12
N ASP A 48 -1.50 12.18 5.02
CA ASP A 48 -2.05 13.17 5.94
C ASP A 48 -3.34 13.82 5.39
N GLY A 49 -3.99 13.16 4.44
CA GLY A 49 -5.19 13.69 3.79
C GLY A 49 -6.42 13.68 4.71
N PRO A 50 -7.61 13.95 4.15
CA PRO A 50 -8.86 13.91 4.91
C PRO A 50 -9.28 12.50 5.36
N GLY A 51 -8.57 11.46 4.92
CA GLY A 51 -8.96 10.07 5.11
C GLY A 51 -10.03 9.59 4.12
N ALA A 52 -10.38 8.31 4.22
CA ALA A 52 -11.44 7.68 3.45
C ALA A 52 -12.79 7.80 4.18
N GLN A 53 -13.83 8.22 3.45
CA GLN A 53 -15.19 8.35 4.00
C GLN A 53 -15.82 6.97 4.32
N GLU A 54 -15.66 6.00 3.42
CA GLU A 54 -16.11 4.61 3.60
C GLU A 54 -14.94 3.66 3.28
N PRO A 55 -13.99 3.46 4.22
CA PRO A 55 -12.77 2.67 3.99
C PRO A 55 -13.04 1.25 3.46
N ASP A 56 -14.11 0.61 3.91
CA ASP A 56 -14.47 -0.75 3.49
C ASP A 56 -14.95 -0.82 2.03
N ARG A 57 -15.41 0.29 1.46
CA ARG A 57 -15.97 0.36 0.11
C ARG A 57 -15.01 0.92 -0.92
N VAL A 58 -13.82 1.37 -0.53
CA VAL A 58 -12.84 1.98 -1.45
C VAL A 58 -12.38 1.03 -2.56
N PHE A 59 -12.57 -0.29 -2.36
CA PHE A 59 -12.24 -1.33 -3.32
C PHE A 59 -13.45 -1.77 -4.17
N ASP A 60 -14.66 -1.28 -3.89
CA ASP A 60 -15.85 -1.58 -4.68
C ASP A 60 -15.71 -0.98 -6.09
N PRO A 61 -16.01 -1.73 -7.16
CA PRO A 61 -16.01 -1.18 -8.50
C PRO A 61 -16.91 0.05 -8.62
N PHE A 62 -16.40 1.09 -9.28
CA PHE A 62 -17.08 2.37 -9.52
C PHE A 62 -17.33 3.24 -8.27
N TYR A 63 -16.91 2.80 -7.09
CA TYR A 63 -16.97 3.65 -5.90
C TYR A 63 -15.96 4.79 -6.02
N THR A 64 -16.44 6.02 -5.85
CA THR A 64 -15.60 7.22 -5.85
C THR A 64 -16.31 8.35 -5.12
N THR A 65 -15.57 9.09 -4.31
CA THR A 65 -16.02 10.35 -3.68
C THR A 65 -15.64 11.57 -4.52
N LYS A 66 -14.91 11.37 -5.63
CA LYS A 66 -14.46 12.44 -6.51
C LYS A 66 -15.62 13.00 -7.35
N PRO A 67 -15.56 14.29 -7.75
CA PRO A 67 -16.52 14.87 -8.66
C PRO A 67 -16.66 14.08 -9.97
N ILE A 68 -17.82 14.20 -10.60
CA ILE A 68 -18.13 13.55 -11.89
C ILE A 68 -17.03 13.90 -12.91
N GLY A 69 -16.46 12.86 -13.54
CA GLY A 69 -15.39 13.00 -14.53
C GLY A 69 -13.96 13.06 -13.96
N GLN A 70 -13.77 13.15 -12.64
CA GLN A 70 -12.45 13.20 -12.01
C GLN A 70 -11.99 11.85 -11.39
N GLY A 71 -12.83 10.83 -11.45
CA GLY A 71 -12.50 9.49 -10.99
C GLY A 71 -13.44 8.46 -11.59
N THR A 72 -12.88 7.38 -12.15
CA THR A 72 -13.66 6.25 -12.67
C THR A 72 -14.12 5.28 -11.58
N GLY A 73 -13.52 5.38 -10.37
CA GLY A 73 -13.73 4.41 -9.29
C GLY A 73 -13.18 3.01 -9.58
N LEU A 74 -12.30 2.86 -10.58
CA LEU A 74 -11.76 1.56 -11.00
C LEU A 74 -10.33 1.29 -10.52
N GLY A 75 -9.61 2.32 -10.06
CA GLY A 75 -8.19 2.19 -9.71
C GLY A 75 -7.97 1.24 -8.53
N LEU A 76 -8.63 1.50 -7.40
CA LEU A 76 -8.49 0.68 -6.20
C LEU A 76 -9.18 -0.69 -6.32
N SER A 77 -10.27 -0.81 -7.07
CA SER A 77 -10.89 -2.11 -7.35
C SER A 77 -9.96 -3.02 -8.17
N ALA A 78 -9.22 -2.45 -9.13
CA ALA A 78 -8.18 -3.18 -9.85
C ALA A 78 -7.03 -3.60 -8.93
N CYS A 79 -6.64 -2.73 -7.98
CA CYS A 79 -5.62 -3.08 -6.98
C CYS A 79 -6.05 -4.29 -6.13
N TYR A 80 -7.31 -4.32 -5.71
CA TYR A 80 -7.86 -5.47 -4.98
C TYR A 80 -7.70 -6.77 -5.77
N GLY A 81 -8.10 -6.79 -7.05
CA GLY A 81 -7.94 -7.96 -7.92
C GLY A 81 -6.48 -8.42 -8.04
N ILE A 82 -5.56 -7.50 -8.32
CA ILE A 82 -4.12 -7.80 -8.42
C ILE A 82 -3.57 -8.41 -7.13
N ILE A 83 -3.89 -7.83 -5.97
CA ILE A 83 -3.39 -8.33 -4.69
C ILE A 83 -3.96 -9.71 -4.37
N GLN A 84 -5.22 -9.97 -4.69
CA GLN A 84 -5.82 -11.30 -4.53
C GLN A 84 -5.19 -12.35 -5.45
N GLU A 85 -4.87 -12.00 -6.70
CA GLU A 85 -4.14 -12.89 -7.63
C GLU A 85 -2.76 -13.28 -7.09
N HIS A 86 -2.14 -12.40 -6.31
CA HIS A 86 -0.88 -12.64 -5.60
C HIS A 86 -1.05 -13.38 -4.25
N LYS A 87 -2.25 -13.85 -3.92
CA LYS A 87 -2.60 -14.47 -2.63
C LYS A 87 -2.32 -13.54 -1.44
N GLY A 88 -2.39 -12.24 -1.67
CA GLY A 88 -2.20 -11.22 -0.67
C GLY A 88 -3.50 -10.70 -0.10
N LYS A 89 -3.38 -9.69 0.76
CA LYS A 89 -4.49 -8.92 1.32
C LYS A 89 -4.22 -7.44 1.14
N ILE A 90 -5.28 -6.67 0.91
CA ILE A 90 -5.23 -5.21 0.90
C ILE A 90 -6.33 -4.68 1.81
N LEU A 91 -6.01 -3.69 2.63
CA LEU A 91 -6.89 -3.08 3.62
C LEU A 91 -6.76 -1.56 3.53
N CYS A 92 -7.86 -0.86 3.83
CA CYS A 92 -7.88 0.59 3.99
C CYS A 92 -8.50 0.92 5.34
N GLN A 93 -7.90 1.85 6.08
CA GLN A 93 -8.41 2.38 7.33
C GLN A 93 -7.98 3.84 7.46
N ASN A 94 -8.64 4.62 8.30
CA ASN A 94 -8.15 5.96 8.64
C ASN A 94 -7.11 5.88 9.76
N GLY A 95 -6.10 6.74 9.68
CA GLY A 95 -5.08 6.86 10.70
C GLY A 95 -5.62 7.51 11.98
N PRO A 96 -5.08 7.17 13.17
CA PRO A 96 -5.50 7.78 14.43
C PRO A 96 -5.20 9.28 14.51
N GLN A 97 -4.26 9.77 13.68
CA GLN A 97 -3.89 11.19 13.60
C GLN A 97 -4.52 11.91 12.40
N GLY A 98 -5.44 11.25 11.68
CA GLY A 98 -5.96 11.70 10.39
C GLY A 98 -5.40 10.87 9.22
N GLY A 99 -5.85 11.20 8.00
CA GLY A 99 -5.37 10.54 6.78
C GLY A 99 -5.87 9.12 6.56
N ALA A 100 -5.52 8.57 5.39
CA ALA A 100 -5.78 7.18 5.05
C ALA A 100 -4.51 6.33 5.16
N ILE A 101 -4.68 5.10 5.63
CA ILE A 101 -3.66 4.05 5.70
C ILE A 101 -4.11 2.90 4.80
N PHE A 102 -3.35 2.63 3.74
CA PHE A 102 -3.50 1.43 2.92
C PHE A 102 -2.42 0.42 3.29
N ARG A 103 -2.83 -0.80 3.65
CA ARG A 103 -1.92 -1.88 4.01
C ARG A 103 -2.08 -3.04 3.06
N ILE A 104 -0.97 -3.47 2.45
CA ILE A 104 -0.87 -4.64 1.58
C ILE A 104 -0.02 -5.69 2.29
N GLU A 105 -0.48 -6.93 2.30
CA GLU A 105 0.27 -8.09 2.78
C GLU A 105 0.43 -9.09 1.63
N LEU A 106 1.67 -9.43 1.29
CA LEU A 106 1.99 -10.41 0.25
C LEU A 106 2.78 -11.57 0.86
N PRO A 107 2.57 -12.82 0.43
CA PRO A 107 3.41 -13.94 0.86
C PRO A 107 4.89 -13.66 0.56
N ALA A 108 5.73 -13.74 1.59
CA ALA A 108 7.17 -13.64 1.44
C ALA A 108 7.72 -14.96 0.89
N VAL A 109 8.64 -14.88 -0.06
CA VAL A 109 9.39 -16.07 -0.48
C VAL A 109 10.41 -16.38 0.61
N VAL A 110 10.20 -17.48 1.32
CA VAL A 110 11.26 -18.05 2.16
C VAL A 110 12.31 -18.58 1.21
N LYS A 111 13.45 -17.89 1.12
CA LYS A 111 14.63 -18.50 0.54
C LYS A 111 15.03 -19.59 1.53
N GLU A 112 14.68 -20.84 1.27
CA GLU A 112 15.28 -21.95 2.00
C GLU A 112 16.78 -21.77 1.86
N ALA A 113 17.45 -21.56 3.00
CA ALA A 113 18.90 -21.60 3.04
C ALA A 113 19.29 -23.02 2.60
N THR A 114 19.77 -23.15 1.37
CA THR A 114 20.45 -24.37 0.93
C THR A 114 21.57 -24.65 1.91
N TRP A 115 21.42 -25.73 2.67
CA TRP A 115 22.34 -26.15 3.71
C TRP A 115 23.73 -26.42 3.12
N ALA A 116 24.69 -25.57 3.47
CA ALA A 116 26.06 -25.98 3.71
C ALA A 116 26.60 -25.16 4.89
N GLU A 117 26.75 -25.87 6.02
CA GLU A 117 27.41 -25.50 7.29
C GLU A 117 26.59 -24.73 8.35
N ALA A 118 26.90 -25.04 9.61
CA ALA A 118 25.99 -25.19 10.76
C ALA A 118 25.96 -23.94 11.71
N PRO A 119 25.25 -23.96 12.86
CA PRO A 119 24.37 -22.86 13.27
C PRO A 119 25.01 -21.86 14.25
N SER A 120 24.66 -20.57 14.13
CA SER A 120 24.33 -19.70 15.26
C SER A 120 23.83 -18.34 14.78
N GLU A 121 22.80 -17.85 15.47
CA GLU A 121 22.16 -16.52 15.37
C GLU A 121 20.94 -16.40 14.46
N SER A 122 19.79 -16.64 15.10
CA SER A 122 18.51 -16.03 14.78
C SER A 122 18.66 -14.53 14.60
N THR A 123 18.80 -14.08 13.36
CA THR A 123 18.51 -12.71 12.96
C THR A 123 17.16 -12.74 12.25
N ASP A 124 16.08 -12.71 13.05
CA ASP A 124 14.83 -12.05 12.66
C ASP A 124 15.12 -10.54 12.54
N ALA A 125 16.02 -10.18 11.62
CA ALA A 125 16.23 -8.80 11.25
C ALA A 125 14.99 -8.40 10.45
N GLU A 126 14.09 -7.67 11.08
CA GLU A 126 12.95 -7.03 10.45
C GLU A 126 13.50 -6.10 9.36
N VAL A 127 13.52 -6.58 8.11
CA VAL A 127 13.95 -5.76 6.98
C VAL A 127 12.87 -4.71 6.78
N GLN A 128 13.17 -3.50 7.21
CA GLN A 128 12.29 -2.35 7.11
C GLN A 128 12.90 -1.30 6.18
N ALA A 129 12.11 -0.81 5.23
CA ALA A 129 12.44 0.35 4.43
C ALA A 129 11.28 1.35 4.48
N SER A 130 11.59 2.64 4.45
CA SER A 130 10.57 3.69 4.39
C SER A 130 11.03 4.83 3.51
N VAL A 131 10.09 5.42 2.76
CA VAL A 131 10.27 6.63 1.98
C VAL A 131 9.12 7.58 2.25
N THR A 132 9.42 8.87 2.24
CA THR A 132 8.45 9.92 2.51
C THR A 132 8.42 10.90 1.35
N LEU A 133 7.23 11.25 0.90
CA LEU A 133 6.97 12.25 -0.12
C LEU A 133 6.20 13.41 0.51
N THR A 134 6.73 14.62 0.40
CA THR A 134 6.07 15.83 0.90
C THR A 134 5.40 16.57 -0.25
N LEU A 135 4.12 16.88 -0.09
CA LEU A 135 3.33 17.64 -1.05
C LEU A 135 3.07 19.05 -0.49
N PRO A 136 3.52 20.13 -1.18
CA PRO A 136 3.14 21.47 -0.77
C PRO A 136 1.66 21.73 -1.06
N PRO A 137 0.98 22.59 -0.29
CA PRO A 137 -0.38 23.00 -0.62
C PRO A 137 -0.41 23.71 -1.97
N THR A 138 -1.46 23.46 -2.77
CA THR A 138 -1.71 24.26 -3.96
C THR A 138 -2.43 25.57 -3.58
N PRO A 139 -2.00 26.72 -4.12
CA PRO A 139 -2.63 28.01 -3.85
C PRO A 139 -4.00 28.17 -4.52
#